data_AF-A0A859DNI2-F1
#
_entry.id   AF-A0A859DNI2-F1
#
_cell.length_a   1.000
_cell.length_b   1.000
_cell.length_c   1.000
_cell.angle_alpha   90.00
_cell.angle_beta   90.00
_cell.angle_gamma   90.00
#
_symmetry.space_group_name_H-M   'P 1'
#
loop_
_entity.id
_entity.type
_entity.pdbx_description
1 polymer ?
#
loop_
_entity_poly.entity_id
_entity_poly.type
_entity_poly.pdbx_seq_one_letter_code
_entity_poly.pdbx_strand_id
1 'polypeptide(L)'
;MARERYLLHADEETIHSGELKRAPKTPKEKRENFWYYHKWHVLIAIGIAIVAALFLHDVFGKVRPDYQVGLITQYQVSQDVIDDYQAKLEKCANDRNGDGHITVEISNYAVGLSNMDPQRAQINETRLLGDLSDYSDMFFLCDEIGYTYIQQQGAWDTSHAKMALPKAMQHEGLTLTANMRVLYPDNDKKYTVHKEYWDASYRVYQKLIGKK
;
A
#
# COMPACT_ATOMS: atom_id res chain seq x y z
N MET A 1 -11.38 79.24 -53.83
CA MET A 1 -11.92 79.70 -52.54
C MET A 1 -12.65 78.54 -51.86
N ALA A 2 -12.44 78.41 -50.54
CA ALA A 2 -13.13 77.54 -49.56
C ALA A 2 -12.88 76.02 -49.60
N ARG A 3 -11.72 75.58 -49.07
CA ARG A 3 -11.59 74.20 -48.53
C ARG A 3 -10.71 74.09 -47.27
N GLU A 4 -10.49 75.19 -46.54
CA GLU A 4 -9.67 75.23 -45.31
C GLU A 4 -10.50 75.21 -44.01
N ARG A 5 -11.75 74.72 -44.02
CA ARG A 5 -12.64 74.76 -42.83
C ARG A 5 -12.94 73.40 -42.19
N TYR A 6 -12.12 72.38 -42.42
CA TYR A 6 -12.36 71.04 -41.85
C TYR A 6 -11.24 70.52 -40.94
N LEU A 7 -10.28 71.36 -40.53
CA LEU A 7 -9.21 70.99 -39.60
C LEU A 7 -9.12 71.94 -38.40
N LEU A 8 -10.26 72.45 -37.93
CA LEU A 8 -10.32 73.32 -36.73
C LEU A 8 -10.76 72.58 -35.45
N HIS A 9 -11.04 71.28 -35.55
CA HIS A 9 -11.34 70.40 -34.41
C HIS A 9 -10.72 69.00 -34.55
N ALA A 10 -9.65 68.87 -35.34
CA ALA A 10 -8.73 67.76 -35.12
C ALA A 10 -7.87 68.17 -33.91
N ASP A 11 -8.50 68.24 -32.73
CA ASP A 11 -7.76 67.91 -31.51
C ASP A 11 -7.07 66.60 -31.86
N GLU A 12 -5.74 66.57 -31.71
CA GLU A 12 -4.97 65.35 -31.78
C GLU A 12 -5.71 64.36 -30.90
N GLU A 13 -6.49 63.47 -31.53
CA GLU A 13 -7.10 62.36 -30.87
C GLU A 13 -5.88 61.59 -30.38
N THR A 14 -5.57 61.80 -29.11
CA THR A 14 -4.46 61.16 -28.43
C THR A 14 -4.79 59.69 -28.54
N ILE A 15 -4.30 59.06 -29.61
CA ILE A 15 -4.40 57.63 -29.85
C ILE A 15 -3.90 57.06 -28.55
N HIS A 16 -4.84 56.46 -27.82
CA HIS A 16 -4.72 56.05 -26.45
C HIS A 16 -3.27 55.70 -26.14
N SER A 17 -2.58 56.57 -25.39
CA SER A 17 -1.39 56.12 -24.68
C SER A 17 -1.93 55.21 -23.56
N GLY A 18 -2.44 54.05 -23.97
CA GLY A 18 -2.75 52.96 -23.09
C GLY A 18 -1.46 52.77 -22.33
N GLU A 19 -1.51 53.15 -21.04
CA GLU A 19 -0.36 53.18 -20.16
C GLU A 19 0.47 51.93 -20.46
N LEU A 20 1.62 52.12 -21.10
CA LEU A 20 2.57 51.05 -21.28
C LEU A 20 2.92 50.63 -19.87
N LYS A 21 2.30 49.54 -19.38
CA LYS A 21 2.45 49.01 -18.03
C LYS A 21 3.89 49.16 -17.62
N ARG A 22 4.17 50.13 -16.75
CA ARG A 22 5.53 50.56 -16.43
C ARG A 22 6.27 49.33 -15.93
N ALA A 23 7.31 48.89 -16.64
CA ALA A 23 8.10 47.75 -16.20
C ALA A 23 8.64 48.07 -14.80
N PRO A 24 8.44 47.21 -13.79
CA PRO A 24 8.80 47.51 -12.40
C PRO A 24 10.30 47.77 -12.31
N LYS A 25 10.68 48.97 -11.87
CA LYS A 25 12.07 49.46 -11.91
C LYS A 25 12.84 49.11 -10.63
N THR A 26 12.14 48.97 -9.52
CA THR A 26 12.74 48.66 -8.22
C THR A 26 12.49 47.20 -7.81
N PRO A 27 13.38 46.59 -7.00
CA PRO A 27 13.17 45.23 -6.50
C PRO A 27 11.90 45.09 -5.64
N LYS A 28 11.46 46.18 -4.99
CA LYS A 28 10.21 46.21 -4.19
C LYS A 28 8.97 46.12 -5.09
N GLU A 29 8.91 46.93 -6.15
CA GLU A 29 7.79 46.90 -7.12
C GLU A 29 7.71 45.56 -7.86
N LYS A 30 8.87 44.93 -8.16
CA LYS A 30 8.90 43.59 -8.78
C LYS A 30 8.20 42.54 -7.90
N ARG A 31 8.42 42.60 -6.58
CA ARG A 31 7.80 41.68 -5.62
C ARG A 31 6.31 41.94 -5.46
N GLU A 32 5.89 43.20 -5.37
CA GLU A 32 4.47 43.57 -5.29
C GLU A 32 3.70 43.14 -6.56
N ASN A 33 4.28 43.38 -7.74
CA ASN A 33 3.71 42.95 -9.01
C ASN A 33 3.61 41.43 -9.12
N PHE A 34 4.64 40.70 -8.65
CA PHE A 34 4.60 39.23 -8.60
C PHE A 34 3.42 38.75 -7.76
N TRP A 35 3.28 39.23 -6.52
CA TRP A 35 2.18 38.84 -5.63
C TRP A 35 0.81 39.23 -6.16
N TYR A 36 0.67 40.38 -6.83
CA TYR A 36 -0.59 40.80 -7.43
C TYR A 36 -1.15 39.76 -8.41
N TYR A 37 -0.29 39.22 -9.29
CA TYR A 37 -0.69 38.22 -10.29
C TYR A 37 -0.64 36.77 -9.79
N HIS A 38 0.31 36.44 -8.91
CA HIS A 38 0.61 35.04 -8.56
C HIS A 38 0.09 34.60 -7.18
N LYS A 39 -0.50 35.49 -6.36
CA LYS A 39 -1.00 35.12 -5.01
C LYS A 39 -1.87 33.85 -4.99
N TRP A 40 -2.76 33.69 -5.96
CA TRP A 40 -3.61 32.50 -6.07
C TRP A 40 -2.84 31.25 -6.53
N HIS A 41 -1.87 31.42 -7.43
CA HIS A 41 -1.02 30.32 -7.89
C HIS A 41 -0.13 29.83 -6.74
N VAL A 42 0.40 30.74 -5.94
CA VAL A 42 1.17 30.44 -4.73
C VAL A 42 0.30 29.71 -3.71
N LEU A 43 -0.93 30.16 -3.47
CA LEU A 43 -1.87 29.47 -2.57
C LEU A 43 -2.20 28.05 -3.06
N ILE A 44 -2.46 27.86 -4.35
CA ILE A 44 -2.70 26.53 -4.93
C ILE A 44 -1.46 25.64 -4.79
N ALA A 45 -0.27 26.17 -5.09
CA ALA A 45 0.99 25.44 -4.96
C ALA A 45 1.24 25.02 -3.51
N ILE A 46 0.95 25.89 -2.54
CA ILE A 46 1.02 25.55 -1.11
C ILE A 46 0.01 24.44 -0.77
N GLY A 47 -1.23 24.53 -1.26
CA GLY A 47 -2.22 23.48 -1.06
C GLY A 47 -1.77 22.12 -1.58
N ILE A 48 -1.22 22.08 -2.80
CA ILE A 48 -0.65 20.86 -3.39
C ILE A 48 0.53 20.35 -2.55
N ALA A 49 1.41 21.24 -2.09
CA ALA A 49 2.55 20.87 -1.27
C ALA A 49 2.14 20.27 0.09
N ILE A 50 1.09 20.80 0.73
CA ILE A 50 0.55 20.24 1.97
C ILE A 50 -0.02 18.84 1.72
N VAL A 51 -0.82 18.66 0.67
CA VAL A 51 -1.36 17.35 0.31
C VAL A 51 -0.22 16.36 0.04
N ALA A 52 0.79 16.77 -0.73
CA ALA A 52 1.97 15.95 -0.98
C ALA A 52 2.72 15.60 0.31
N ALA A 53 2.88 16.54 1.24
CA ALA A 53 3.52 16.29 2.52
C ALA A 53 2.74 15.29 3.39
N LEU A 54 1.41 15.37 3.42
CA LEU A 54 0.56 14.39 4.11
C LEU A 54 0.68 13.00 3.49
N PHE A 55 0.64 12.90 2.16
CA PHE A 55 0.87 11.63 1.46
C PHE A 55 2.25 11.05 1.76
N LEU A 56 3.30 11.87 1.75
CA LEU A 56 4.65 11.41 2.07
C LEU A 56 4.72 10.93 3.53
N HIS A 57 4.11 11.66 4.47
CA HIS A 57 4.05 11.23 5.88
C HIS A 57 3.37 9.87 6.04
N ASP A 58 2.22 9.65 5.38
CA ASP A 58 1.53 8.35 5.44
C ASP A 58 2.33 7.22 4.78
N VAL A 59 3.07 7.52 3.71
CA VAL A 59 3.92 6.52 3.03
C VAL A 59 5.13 6.14 3.87
N PHE A 60 5.75 7.09 4.56
CA PHE A 60 6.93 6.86 5.39
C PHE A 60 6.59 6.38 6.81
N GLY A 61 5.40 6.69 7.32
CA GLY A 61 4.97 6.30 8.67
C GLY A 61 4.33 4.92 8.77
N LYS A 62 3.95 4.29 7.64
CA LYS A 62 3.44 2.91 7.66
C LYS A 62 4.57 1.93 7.88
N VAL A 63 4.54 1.27 9.04
CA VAL A 63 5.36 0.08 9.31
C VAL A 63 5.00 -0.96 8.24
N ARG A 64 5.97 -1.29 7.38
CA ARG A 64 5.82 -2.35 6.39
C ARG A 64 6.39 -3.61 6.99
N PRO A 65 5.55 -4.61 7.33
CA PRO A 65 6.07 -5.82 7.93
C PRO A 65 7.06 -6.50 6.97
N ASP A 66 8.08 -7.13 7.54
CA ASP A 66 9.06 -7.90 6.78
C ASP A 66 8.41 -9.11 6.12
N TYR A 67 7.48 -9.74 6.85
CA TYR A 67 6.72 -10.90 6.42
C TYR A 67 5.25 -10.75 6.80
N GLN A 68 4.38 -11.17 5.89
CA GLN A 68 2.95 -11.32 6.11
C GLN A 68 2.56 -12.79 5.91
N VAL A 69 1.74 -13.26 6.82
CA VAL A 69 1.29 -14.65 6.91
C VAL A 69 -0.22 -14.67 7.00
N GLY A 70 -0.88 -15.37 6.07
CA GLY A 70 -2.32 -15.52 6.12
C GLY A 70 -2.72 -16.66 7.04
N LEU A 71 -3.46 -16.38 8.12
CA LEU A 71 -4.10 -17.38 8.96
C LEU A 71 -5.55 -17.54 8.50
N ILE A 72 -5.85 -18.65 7.82
CA ILE A 72 -7.10 -18.84 7.10
C ILE A 72 -7.83 -20.03 7.71
N THR A 73 -8.89 -19.75 8.45
CA THR A 73 -9.56 -20.72 9.33
C THR A 73 -11.06 -20.59 9.26
N GLN A 74 -11.81 -21.59 9.73
CA GLN A 74 -13.27 -21.56 9.80
C GLN A 74 -13.79 -20.51 10.81
N TYR A 75 -13.01 -20.23 11.86
CA TYR A 75 -13.40 -19.37 12.98
C TYR A 75 -12.33 -18.34 13.27
N GLN A 76 -12.71 -17.22 13.88
CA GLN A 76 -11.74 -16.23 14.30
C GLN A 76 -10.82 -16.79 15.39
N VAL A 77 -9.53 -16.94 15.07
CA VAL A 77 -8.50 -17.23 16.08
C VAL A 77 -8.32 -16.02 17.01
N SER A 78 -8.15 -16.27 18.31
CA SER A 78 -7.95 -15.22 19.32
C SER A 78 -6.64 -14.45 19.11
N GLN A 79 -6.64 -13.17 19.44
CA GLN A 79 -5.45 -12.32 19.27
C GLN A 79 -4.24 -12.82 20.06
N ASP A 80 -4.42 -13.36 21.27
CA ASP A 80 -3.31 -13.90 22.07
C ASP A 80 -2.51 -15.01 21.35
N VAL A 81 -3.20 -15.86 20.58
CA VAL A 81 -2.57 -16.94 19.80
C VAL A 81 -1.84 -16.36 18.58
N ILE A 82 -2.42 -15.33 17.97
CA ILE A 82 -1.82 -14.62 16.83
C ILE A 82 -0.54 -13.93 17.26
N ASP A 83 -0.56 -13.20 18.39
CA ASP A 83 0.59 -12.49 18.93
C ASP A 83 1.72 -13.47 19.30
N ASP A 84 1.38 -14.62 19.88
CA ASP A 84 2.34 -15.69 20.16
C ASP A 84 2.95 -16.28 18.88
N TYR A 85 2.16 -16.49 17.82
CA TYR A 85 2.68 -16.94 16.53
C TYR A 85 3.58 -15.90 15.87
N GLN A 86 3.19 -14.62 15.89
CA GLN A 86 4.03 -13.53 15.37
C GLN A 86 5.38 -13.50 16.09
N ALA A 87 5.38 -13.52 17.42
CA ALA A 87 6.62 -13.52 18.21
C ALA A 87 7.51 -14.74 17.92
N LYS A 88 6.93 -15.90 17.59
CA LYS A 88 7.68 -17.10 17.20
C LYS A 88 8.27 -16.99 15.79
N LEU A 89 7.51 -16.43 14.85
CA LEU A 89 7.96 -16.18 13.49
C LEU A 89 9.08 -15.13 13.45
N GLU A 90 8.94 -14.03 14.19
CA GLU A 90 9.93 -12.96 14.30
C GLU A 90 11.30 -13.46 14.76
N LYS A 91 11.34 -14.42 15.71
CA LYS A 91 12.59 -15.05 16.16
C LYS A 91 13.34 -15.82 15.09
N CYS A 92 12.64 -16.26 14.04
CA CYS A 92 13.21 -17.02 12.93
C CYS A 92 13.39 -16.17 11.65
N ALA A 93 12.72 -15.03 11.61
CA ALA A 93 12.76 -14.07 10.52
C ALA A 93 14.06 -13.25 10.53
N ASN A 94 14.34 -12.63 9.40
CA ASN A 94 15.43 -11.68 9.23
C ASN A 94 14.82 -10.34 8.81
N ASP A 95 15.40 -9.23 9.27
CA ASP A 95 15.07 -7.88 8.80
C ASP A 95 15.28 -7.83 7.27
N ARG A 96 14.19 -7.62 6.54
CA ARG A 96 14.13 -7.60 5.08
C ARG A 96 13.99 -6.18 4.56
N ASN A 97 13.28 -5.32 5.29
CA ASN A 97 13.02 -3.95 4.88
C ASN A 97 14.18 -2.99 5.24
N GLY A 98 15.12 -3.43 6.08
CA GLY A 98 16.31 -2.70 6.50
C GLY A 98 16.06 -1.62 7.54
N ASP A 99 14.93 -1.66 8.25
CA ASP A 99 14.55 -0.66 9.24
C ASP A 99 15.13 -0.93 10.65
N GLY A 100 15.82 -2.05 10.84
CA GLY A 100 16.43 -2.45 12.11
C GLY A 100 15.47 -3.15 13.07
N HIS A 101 14.22 -3.37 12.67
CA HIS A 101 13.20 -4.13 13.37
C HIS A 101 12.81 -5.34 12.53
N ILE A 102 12.37 -6.42 13.20
CA ILE A 102 11.85 -7.61 12.53
C ILE A 102 10.39 -7.69 12.89
N THR A 103 9.52 -7.43 11.93
CA THR A 103 8.07 -7.42 12.14
C THR A 103 7.41 -8.48 11.27
N VAL A 104 6.68 -9.40 11.90
CA VAL A 104 5.83 -10.35 11.19
C VAL A 104 4.37 -10.05 11.51
N GLU A 105 3.58 -9.83 10.47
CA GLU A 105 2.14 -9.61 10.60
C GLU A 105 1.39 -10.88 10.19
N ILE A 106 0.45 -11.33 11.04
CA ILE A 106 -0.45 -12.43 10.71
C ILE A 106 -1.84 -11.86 10.44
N SER A 107 -2.28 -11.96 9.18
CA SER A 107 -3.62 -11.58 8.78
C SER A 107 -4.59 -12.74 9.08
N ASN A 108 -5.47 -12.56 10.05
CA ASN A 108 -6.46 -13.58 10.44
C ASN A 108 -7.75 -13.46 9.64
N TYR A 109 -8.00 -14.42 8.75
CA TYR A 109 -9.19 -14.52 7.92
C TYR A 109 -10.02 -15.71 8.37
N ALA A 110 -11.20 -15.43 8.90
CA ALA A 110 -12.20 -16.46 9.12
C ALA A 110 -13.04 -16.63 7.84
N VAL A 111 -12.81 -17.74 7.14
CA VAL A 111 -13.50 -18.15 5.90
C VAL A 111 -14.26 -19.45 6.20
N GLY A 112 -15.58 -19.39 6.22
CA GLY A 112 -16.37 -20.54 6.67
C GLY A 112 -17.87 -20.28 6.71
N LEU A 113 -18.62 -21.27 6.21
CA LEU A 113 -20.08 -21.23 5.99
C LEU A 113 -20.93 -21.55 7.23
N SER A 114 -20.32 -21.75 8.40
CA SER A 114 -21.04 -22.16 9.61
C SER A 114 -20.86 -21.14 10.71
N ASN A 115 -21.98 -20.52 11.10
CA ASN A 115 -22.18 -19.75 12.33
C ASN A 115 -21.68 -18.30 12.31
N MET A 116 -20.92 -17.88 11.29
CA MET A 116 -20.49 -16.49 11.14
C MET A 116 -21.57 -15.66 10.43
N ASP A 117 -21.74 -14.41 10.86
CA ASP A 117 -22.58 -13.44 10.15
C ASP A 117 -22.14 -13.38 8.67
N PRO A 118 -23.06 -13.59 7.70
CA PRO A 118 -22.73 -13.56 6.28
C PRO A 118 -22.02 -12.29 5.84
N GLN A 119 -22.32 -11.15 6.45
CA GLN A 119 -21.63 -9.88 6.17
C GLN A 119 -20.17 -9.91 6.62
N ARG A 120 -19.88 -10.52 7.77
CA ARG A 120 -18.51 -10.66 8.28
C ARG A 120 -17.70 -11.66 7.47
N ALA A 121 -18.30 -12.78 7.08
CA ALA A 121 -17.67 -13.75 6.19
C ALA A 121 -17.29 -13.08 4.87
N GLN A 122 -18.21 -12.34 4.25
CA GLN A 122 -17.95 -11.62 3.00
C GLN A 122 -16.81 -10.58 3.13
N ILE A 123 -16.73 -9.87 4.27
CA ILE A 123 -15.65 -8.91 4.53
C ILE A 123 -14.30 -9.64 4.60
N ASN A 124 -14.21 -10.75 5.34
CA ASN A 124 -12.99 -11.53 5.46
C ASN A 124 -12.55 -12.12 4.13
N GLU A 125 -13.49 -12.64 3.34
CA GLU A 125 -13.22 -13.15 1.99
C GLU A 125 -12.73 -12.05 1.05
N THR A 126 -13.38 -10.88 1.08
CA THR A 126 -12.97 -9.73 0.25
C THR A 126 -11.57 -9.27 0.63
N ARG A 127 -11.24 -9.22 1.93
CA ARG A 127 -9.90 -8.87 2.41
C ARG A 127 -8.87 -9.90 1.96
N LEU A 128 -9.15 -11.18 2.17
CA LEU A 128 -8.29 -12.28 1.73
C LEU A 128 -8.02 -12.22 0.22
N LEU A 129 -9.04 -11.99 -0.60
CA LEU A 129 -8.87 -11.87 -2.05
C LEU A 129 -8.02 -10.64 -2.45
N GLY A 130 -8.12 -9.54 -1.70
CA GLY A 130 -7.26 -8.37 -1.87
C GLY A 130 -5.80 -8.70 -1.58
N ASP A 131 -5.53 -9.29 -0.43
CA ASP A 131 -4.18 -9.67 0.01
C ASP A 131 -3.56 -10.76 -0.89
N LEU A 132 -4.40 -11.70 -1.35
CA LEU A 132 -4.02 -12.64 -2.40
C LEU A 132 -3.69 -11.90 -3.71
N SER A 133 -4.47 -10.91 -4.14
CA SER A 133 -4.18 -10.17 -5.37
C SER A 133 -2.89 -9.35 -5.28
N ASP A 134 -2.54 -8.85 -4.09
CA ASP A 134 -1.38 -8.00 -3.85
C ASP A 134 -0.06 -8.75 -3.67
N TYR A 135 -0.08 -10.10 -3.65
CA TYR A 135 1.12 -10.90 -3.38
C TYR A 135 1.77 -10.55 -2.03
N SER A 136 0.93 -10.22 -1.05
CA SER A 136 1.36 -9.75 0.25
C SER A 136 1.62 -10.94 1.21
N ASP A 137 0.75 -11.95 1.16
CA ASP A 137 0.87 -13.21 1.90
C ASP A 137 1.53 -14.31 1.06
N MET A 138 2.73 -14.76 1.45
CA MET A 138 3.45 -15.87 0.79
C MET A 138 3.34 -17.20 1.54
N PHE A 139 3.06 -17.13 2.83
CA PHE A 139 2.97 -18.25 3.76
C PHE A 139 1.57 -18.26 4.37
N PHE A 140 0.95 -19.44 4.39
CA PHE A 140 -0.40 -19.62 4.90
C PHE A 140 -0.45 -20.67 6.00
N LEU A 141 -1.22 -20.37 7.04
CA LEU A 141 -1.60 -21.29 8.09
C LEU A 141 -3.09 -21.58 7.93
N CYS A 142 -3.45 -22.83 7.68
CA CYS A 142 -4.83 -23.19 7.36
C CYS A 142 -5.35 -24.33 8.21
N ASP A 143 -6.56 -24.20 8.73
CA ASP A 143 -7.32 -25.38 9.13
C ASP A 143 -7.86 -26.12 7.90
N GLU A 144 -8.63 -27.19 8.10
CA GLU A 144 -9.15 -28.01 7.02
C GLU A 144 -10.07 -27.21 6.07
N ILE A 145 -10.94 -26.35 6.61
CA ILE A 145 -11.88 -25.55 5.83
C ILE A 145 -11.14 -24.46 5.05
N GLY A 146 -10.25 -23.73 5.71
CA GLY A 146 -9.42 -22.71 5.08
C GLY A 146 -8.53 -23.28 3.98
N TYR A 147 -7.97 -24.48 4.19
CA TYR A 147 -7.21 -25.20 3.17
C TYR A 147 -8.06 -25.45 1.92
N THR A 148 -9.27 -26.00 2.09
CA THR A 148 -10.18 -26.26 0.97
C THR A 148 -10.60 -24.97 0.28
N TYR A 149 -10.84 -23.89 1.01
CA TYR A 149 -11.21 -22.60 0.44
C TYR A 149 -10.11 -22.05 -0.49
N ILE A 150 -8.88 -21.95 -0.01
CA ILE A 150 -7.76 -21.42 -0.82
C ILE A 150 -7.46 -22.33 -2.00
N GLN A 151 -7.60 -23.64 -1.83
CA GLN A 151 -7.42 -24.60 -2.92
C GLN A 151 -8.38 -24.31 -4.08
N GLN A 152 -9.64 -23.92 -3.80
CA GLN A 152 -10.62 -23.55 -4.83
C GLN A 152 -10.24 -22.24 -5.55
N GLN A 153 -9.58 -21.31 -4.86
CA GLN A 153 -9.10 -20.05 -5.45
C GLN A 153 -7.86 -20.24 -6.35
N GLY A 154 -7.28 -21.44 -6.40
CA GLY A 154 -6.10 -21.74 -7.21
C GLY A 154 -4.82 -21.06 -6.73
N ALA A 155 -4.83 -20.41 -5.56
CA ALA A 155 -3.74 -19.55 -5.08
C ALA A 155 -2.56 -20.30 -4.43
N TRP A 156 -2.42 -21.61 -4.65
CA TRP A 156 -1.61 -22.47 -3.81
C TRP A 156 -0.65 -23.40 -4.53
N ASP A 157 0.58 -23.52 -4.01
CA ASP A 157 1.59 -24.42 -4.53
C ASP A 157 1.34 -25.84 -4.03
N THR A 158 0.85 -26.71 -4.91
CA THR A 158 0.54 -28.11 -4.59
C THR A 158 1.77 -28.92 -4.15
N SER A 159 3.00 -28.46 -4.46
CA SER A 159 4.23 -29.11 -4.03
C SER A 159 4.65 -28.76 -2.59
N HIS A 160 4.11 -27.67 -2.03
CA HIS A 160 4.36 -27.19 -0.67
C HIS A 160 3.05 -27.06 0.13
N ALA A 161 2.13 -28.00 -0.12
CA ALA A 161 0.83 -28.10 0.52
C ALA A 161 0.83 -29.08 1.71
N LYS A 162 -0.06 -28.82 2.67
CA LYS A 162 -0.25 -29.60 3.90
C LYS A 162 1.05 -29.89 4.65
N MET A 163 1.96 -28.93 4.67
CA MET A 163 3.19 -29.10 5.43
C MET A 163 2.87 -29.10 6.93
N ALA A 164 3.66 -29.83 7.70
CA ALA A 164 3.45 -29.93 9.13
C ALA A 164 3.61 -28.57 9.80
N LEU A 165 2.64 -28.19 10.65
CA LEU A 165 2.81 -27.03 11.50
C LEU A 165 4.02 -27.24 12.42
N PRO A 166 4.94 -26.27 12.51
CA PRO A 166 6.05 -26.34 13.44
C PRO A 166 5.57 -26.62 14.86
N LYS A 167 6.23 -27.54 15.57
CA LYS A 167 5.87 -27.92 16.95
C LYS A 167 5.74 -26.71 17.88
N ALA A 168 6.60 -25.71 17.67
CA ALA A 168 6.57 -24.47 18.45
C ALA A 168 5.27 -23.68 18.29
N MET A 169 4.54 -23.83 17.19
CA MET A 169 3.29 -23.13 16.90
C MET A 169 2.05 -24.02 17.09
N GLN A 170 2.18 -25.22 17.66
CA GLN A 170 1.00 -26.04 17.96
C GLN A 170 0.26 -25.47 19.17
N HIS A 171 -1.06 -25.35 19.06
CA HIS A 171 -1.94 -24.88 20.12
C HIS A 171 -3.09 -25.87 20.31
N GLU A 172 -3.51 -26.09 21.56
CA GLU A 172 -4.62 -27.01 21.85
C GLU A 172 -5.92 -26.52 21.20
N GLY A 173 -6.64 -27.42 20.52
CA GLY A 173 -7.88 -27.09 19.83
C GLY A 173 -7.71 -26.42 18.45
N LEU A 174 -6.47 -26.17 18.00
CA LEU A 174 -6.18 -25.59 16.69
C LEU A 174 -5.31 -26.55 15.86
N THR A 175 -5.95 -27.23 14.91
CA THR A 175 -5.25 -28.10 13.95
C THR A 175 -5.00 -27.31 12.66
N LEU A 176 -3.80 -26.74 12.56
CA LEU A 176 -3.38 -25.98 11.38
C LEU A 176 -2.36 -26.76 10.55
N THR A 177 -2.36 -26.47 9.26
CA THR A 177 -1.35 -26.90 8.29
C THR A 177 -0.61 -25.68 7.79
N ALA A 178 0.67 -25.85 7.48
CA ALA A 178 1.53 -24.81 6.96
C ALA A 178 1.70 -24.97 5.45
N ASN A 179 1.69 -23.86 4.72
CA ASN A 179 1.52 -23.92 3.28
C ASN A 179 2.13 -22.73 2.56
N MET A 180 2.58 -22.93 1.32
CA MET A 180 3.15 -21.88 0.51
C MET A 180 2.25 -21.49 -0.66
N ARG A 181 2.28 -20.21 -0.99
CA ARG A 181 1.59 -19.65 -2.16
C ARG A 181 2.16 -20.21 -3.47
N VAL A 182 1.31 -20.35 -4.49
CA VAL A 182 1.79 -20.56 -5.87
C VAL A 182 2.35 -19.25 -6.44
N LEU A 183 3.43 -19.37 -7.19
CA LEU A 183 3.95 -18.28 -8.03
C LEU A 183 3.76 -18.66 -9.50
N TYR A 184 3.45 -17.67 -10.33
CA TYR A 184 3.25 -17.86 -11.76
C TYR A 184 4.33 -17.11 -12.54
N PRO A 185 5.46 -17.75 -12.91
CA PRO A 185 6.59 -17.09 -13.57
C PRO A 185 6.18 -16.29 -14.81
N ASP A 186 5.27 -16.84 -15.61
CA ASP A 186 4.88 -16.27 -16.90
C ASP A 186 3.80 -15.18 -16.80
N ASN A 187 3.06 -15.14 -15.69
CA ASN A 187 1.90 -14.24 -15.52
C ASN A 187 2.12 -13.15 -14.46
N ASP A 188 3.29 -13.12 -13.82
CA ASP A 188 3.61 -12.18 -12.76
C ASP A 188 4.73 -11.23 -13.18
N LYS A 189 4.36 -9.97 -13.45
CA LYS A 189 5.31 -8.90 -13.83
C LYS A 189 6.33 -8.59 -12.74
N LYS A 190 6.08 -8.97 -11.48
CA LYS A 190 6.97 -8.78 -10.33
C LYS A 190 7.50 -10.13 -9.81
N TYR A 191 7.48 -11.18 -10.63
CA TYR A 191 7.85 -12.54 -10.24
C TYR A 191 9.17 -12.60 -9.45
N THR A 192 10.23 -11.92 -9.90
CA THR A 192 11.53 -11.94 -9.20
C THR A 192 11.43 -11.46 -7.76
N VAL A 193 10.67 -10.38 -7.53
CA VAL A 193 10.46 -9.80 -6.19
C VAL A 193 9.60 -10.74 -5.34
N HIS A 194 8.51 -11.27 -5.91
CA HIS A 194 7.64 -12.20 -5.22
C HIS A 194 8.34 -13.53 -4.91
N LYS A 195 9.22 -13.99 -5.78
CA LYS A 195 10.03 -15.19 -5.59
C LYS A 195 11.04 -15.02 -4.47
N GLU A 196 11.72 -13.88 -4.42
CA GLU A 196 12.62 -13.56 -3.30
C GLU A 196 11.87 -13.56 -1.96
N TYR A 197 10.67 -12.98 -1.95
CA TYR A 197 9.83 -12.94 -0.77
C TYR A 197 9.34 -14.34 -0.36
N TRP A 198 8.90 -15.14 -1.33
CA TRP A 198 8.51 -16.53 -1.13
C TRP A 198 9.66 -17.37 -0.54
N ASP A 199 10.88 -17.22 -1.09
CA ASP A 199 12.06 -17.92 -0.60
C ASP A 199 12.42 -17.51 0.82
N ALA A 200 12.25 -16.23 1.14
CA ALA A 200 12.47 -15.73 2.49
C ALA A 200 11.45 -16.33 3.48
N SER A 201 10.16 -16.30 3.14
CA SER A 201 9.10 -16.90 3.96
C SER A 201 9.29 -18.41 4.15
N TYR A 202 9.72 -19.12 3.09
CA TYR A 202 10.01 -20.54 3.20
C TYR A 202 11.20 -20.83 4.11
N ARG A 203 12.26 -20.01 4.07
CA ARG A 203 13.38 -20.12 5.00
C ARG A 203 12.96 -19.92 6.46
N VAL A 204 12.03 -18.99 6.74
CA VAL A 204 11.46 -18.82 8.09
C VAL A 204 10.77 -20.10 8.54
N TYR A 205 9.93 -20.68 7.67
CA TYR A 205 9.29 -21.96 7.95
C TYR A 205 10.31 -23.09 8.20
N GLN A 206 11.35 -23.21 7.38
CA GLN A 206 12.41 -24.22 7.54
C GLN A 206 13.12 -24.12 8.89
N LYS A 207 13.48 -22.89 9.30
CA LYS A 207 14.08 -22.64 10.62
C LYS A 207 13.15 -23.06 11.76
N LEU A 208 11.85 -22.77 11.64
CA LEU A 208 10.85 -23.14 12.65
C LEU A 208 10.71 -24.66 12.84
N ILE A 209 10.83 -25.44 11.77
CA ILE A 209 10.82 -26.91 11.84
C ILE A 209 12.20 -27.52 12.16
N GLY A 210 13.21 -26.68 12.43
CA GLY A 210 14.56 -27.12 12.77
C GLY A 210 15.39 -27.62 11.59
N LYS A 211 14.97 -27.34 10.34
CA LYS A 211 15.80 -27.59 9.15
C LYS A 211 16.75 -26.40 8.95
N LYS A 212 18.05 -26.67 8.98
CA LYS A 212 19.11 -25.71 8.67
C LYS A 212 19.31 -25.58 7.16
#